data_AF-G8NRD5-F1
#
_entry.id   AF-G8NRD5-F1
#
_cell.length_a   1.000
_cell.length_b   1.000
_cell.length_c   1.000
_cell.angle_alpha   90.00
_cell.angle_beta   90.00
_cell.angle_gamma   90.00
#
_symmetry.space_group_name_H-M   'P 1'
#
loop_
_entity.id
_entity.type
_entity.pdbx_description
1 polymer ?
#
loop_
_entity_poly.entity_id
_entity_poly.type
_entity_poly.pdbx_seq_one_letter_code
_entity_poly.pdbx_strand_id
1 'polypeptide(L)'
;MPKLALLFLLMLWGGVEAYSQERGPDLLHGASHCLAVEDVDWLAVQRTHVKFVRMGYAFGIETEPGERHIYVIAYEGARRSSGKIFDVFYYKKGRKTLFDVQNNASFKWSGKLVDFVDTPLGGVWTQTHLLTAVKRAGWRPVTQFSVKDLSKPNPDVTCRSYVNG
;
A
#
# COMPACT_ATOMS: atom_id res chain seq x y z
N MET A 1 10.43 11.65 54.46
CA MET A 1 9.38 11.04 53.63
C MET A 1 9.61 11.38 52.15
N PRO A 2 10.38 10.60 51.37
CA PRO A 2 10.66 10.91 49.97
C PRO A 2 10.23 9.79 49.01
N LYS A 3 9.08 9.14 49.24
CA LYS A 3 8.61 8.02 48.39
C LYS A 3 7.53 8.40 47.37
N LEU A 4 6.93 9.59 47.46
CA LEU A 4 5.89 10.03 46.51
C LEU A 4 6.43 10.76 45.27
N ALA A 5 7.67 11.26 45.29
CA ALA A 5 8.22 12.02 44.16
C ALA A 5 8.58 11.13 42.95
N LEU A 6 8.92 9.86 43.17
CA LEU A 6 9.34 8.96 42.09
C LEU A 6 8.19 8.48 41.18
N LEU A 7 6.95 8.47 41.69
CA LEU A 7 5.78 7.99 40.94
C LEU A 7 5.31 8.99 39.88
N PHE A 8 5.60 10.29 40.04
CA PHE A 8 5.24 11.31 39.05
C PHE A 8 6.19 11.35 37.85
N LEU A 9 7.44 10.91 37.99
CA LEU A 9 8.42 10.89 36.89
C LEU A 9 8.18 9.74 35.88
N LEU A 10 7.55 8.64 36.30
CA LEU A 10 7.25 7.50 35.42
C LEU A 10 6.03 7.72 34.51
N MET A 11 5.19 8.72 34.79
CA MET A 11 4.00 9.03 33.96
C MET A 11 4.29 9.97 32.79
N LEU A 12 5.49 10.57 32.70
CA LEU A 12 5.85 11.49 31.61
C LEU A 12 6.51 10.80 30.40
N TRP A 13 6.69 9.48 30.42
CA TRP A 13 7.33 8.73 29.32
C TRP A 13 6.37 7.91 28.44
N GLY A 14 5.07 7.87 28.75
CA GLY A 14 4.10 7.07 28.00
C GLY A 14 3.43 7.76 26.82
N GLY A 15 3.91 8.93 26.40
CA GLY A 15 3.11 9.89 25.63
C GLY A 15 3.56 10.24 24.23
N VAL A 16 4.32 9.44 23.48
CA VAL A 16 4.66 9.80 22.09
C VAL A 16 4.84 8.58 21.16
N GLU A 17 3.82 7.76 20.91
CA GLU A 17 3.86 6.84 19.74
C GLU A 17 2.51 6.66 19.00
N ALA A 18 1.51 7.52 19.20
CA ALA A 18 0.22 7.40 18.49
C ALA A 18 0.22 7.94 17.04
N TYR A 19 1.24 8.68 16.61
CA TYR A 19 1.21 9.42 15.32
C TYR A 19 1.68 8.63 14.07
N SER A 20 2.09 7.36 14.21
CA SER A 20 2.60 6.58 13.07
C SER A 20 1.58 5.58 12.50
N GLN A 21 0.57 5.18 13.28
CA GLN A 21 -0.31 4.07 12.92
C GLN A 21 -1.54 4.50 12.09
N GLU A 22 -1.97 5.76 12.17
CA GLU A 22 -3.18 6.26 11.49
C GLU A 22 -3.01 6.51 9.97
N ARG A 23 -1.79 6.56 9.44
CA ARG A 23 -1.57 6.89 8.02
C ARG A 23 -1.78 5.75 7.04
N GLY A 24 -1.79 4.49 7.48
CA GLY A 24 -1.87 3.33 6.59
C GLY A 24 -3.12 3.31 5.69
N PRO A 25 -4.33 3.36 6.28
CA PRO A 25 -5.58 3.37 5.51
C PRO A 25 -5.68 4.55 4.52
N ASP A 26 -5.27 5.74 4.92
CA ASP A 26 -5.30 6.93 4.06
C ASP A 26 -4.32 6.82 2.90
N LEU A 27 -3.11 6.34 3.16
CA LEU A 27 -2.11 6.10 2.11
C LEU A 27 -2.56 5.01 1.15
N LEU A 28 -3.18 3.93 1.66
CA LEU A 28 -3.77 2.89 0.81
C LEU A 28 -4.89 3.46 -0.05
N HIS A 29 -5.79 4.26 0.51
CA HIS A 29 -6.87 4.89 -0.26
C HIS A 29 -6.31 5.83 -1.34
N GLY A 30 -5.35 6.69 -0.99
CA GLY A 30 -4.72 7.62 -1.94
C GLY A 30 -3.97 6.92 -3.08
N ALA A 31 -3.19 5.87 -2.77
CA ALA A 31 -2.51 5.08 -3.79
C ALA A 31 -3.53 4.31 -4.67
N SER A 32 -4.57 3.73 -4.07
CA SER A 32 -5.63 3.02 -4.81
C SER A 32 -6.46 3.95 -5.70
N HIS A 33 -6.67 5.19 -5.26
CA HIS A 33 -7.27 6.24 -6.09
C HIS A 33 -6.44 6.45 -7.37
N CYS A 34 -5.12 6.56 -7.25
CA CYS A 34 -4.25 6.72 -8.42
C CYS A 34 -4.29 5.53 -9.38
N LEU A 35 -4.40 4.30 -8.87
CA LEU A 35 -4.61 3.14 -9.74
C LEU A 35 -5.92 3.23 -10.54
N ALA A 36 -6.97 3.80 -9.94
CA ALA A 36 -8.26 3.97 -10.61
C ALA A 36 -8.28 5.13 -11.61
N VAL A 37 -7.66 6.28 -11.30
CA VAL A 37 -7.72 7.48 -12.16
C VAL A 37 -6.68 7.50 -13.29
N GLU A 38 -5.52 6.87 -13.09
CA GLU A 38 -4.49 6.71 -14.14
C GLU A 38 -4.80 5.53 -15.08
N ASP A 39 -5.97 4.91 -14.91
CA ASP A 39 -6.40 3.75 -15.69
C ASP A 39 -5.37 2.61 -15.72
N VAL A 40 -4.83 2.28 -14.55
CA VAL A 40 -3.88 1.17 -14.43
C VAL A 40 -4.65 -0.15 -14.38
N ASP A 41 -4.32 -1.09 -15.26
CA ASP A 41 -4.92 -2.42 -15.25
C ASP A 41 -4.46 -3.24 -14.05
N TRP A 42 -5.22 -3.14 -12.98
CA TRP A 42 -5.18 -3.96 -11.78
C TRP A 42 -5.75 -5.36 -11.93
N LEU A 43 -7.01 -5.50 -12.33
CA LEU A 43 -7.75 -6.77 -12.37
C LEU A 43 -8.75 -6.81 -13.53
N ALA A 44 -8.40 -6.21 -14.67
CA ALA A 44 -9.28 -5.95 -15.80
C ALA A 44 -10.58 -5.23 -15.40
N VAL A 45 -10.55 -4.39 -14.34
CA VAL A 45 -11.77 -3.80 -13.74
C VAL A 45 -12.54 -2.95 -14.74
N GLN A 46 -11.83 -2.24 -15.61
CA GLN A 46 -12.39 -1.50 -16.75
C GLN A 46 -13.25 -2.42 -17.63
N ARG A 47 -12.69 -3.58 -18.01
CA ARG A 47 -13.33 -4.55 -18.91
C ARG A 47 -14.43 -5.37 -18.23
N THR A 48 -14.27 -5.66 -16.95
CA THR A 48 -15.13 -6.59 -16.20
C THR A 48 -16.17 -5.90 -15.33
N HIS A 49 -16.18 -4.57 -15.27
CA HIS A 49 -17.15 -3.75 -14.54
C HIS A 49 -17.25 -4.12 -13.05
N VAL A 50 -16.10 -4.49 -12.47
CA VAL A 50 -16.00 -4.83 -11.05
C VAL A 50 -16.39 -3.60 -10.22
N LYS A 51 -17.36 -3.76 -9.31
CA LYS A 51 -17.86 -2.67 -8.46
C LYS A 51 -16.99 -2.43 -7.23
N PHE A 52 -16.36 -3.49 -6.73
CA PHE A 52 -15.58 -3.47 -5.51
C PHE A 52 -14.28 -4.23 -5.67
N VAL A 53 -13.21 -3.68 -5.11
CA VAL A 53 -11.88 -4.27 -5.08
C VAL A 53 -11.43 -4.51 -3.65
N ARG A 54 -10.65 -5.57 -3.47
CA ARG A 54 -10.11 -5.98 -2.18
C ARG A 54 -8.63 -5.63 -2.14
N MET A 55 -8.28 -4.63 -1.34
CA MET A 55 -6.95 -4.04 -1.32
C MET A 55 -6.24 -4.34 0.01
N GLY A 56 -5.00 -4.83 -0.07
CA GLY A 56 -4.05 -4.89 1.03
C GLY A 56 -2.89 -3.93 0.81
N TYR A 57 -2.05 -3.78 1.83
CA TYR A 57 -0.84 -2.99 1.70
C TYR A 57 0.29 -3.48 2.60
N ALA A 58 1.52 -3.14 2.20
CA ALA A 58 2.70 -3.22 3.04
C ALA A 58 3.55 -1.97 2.82
N PHE A 59 4.14 -1.44 3.88
CA PHE A 59 5.15 -0.38 3.72
C PHE A 59 6.46 -0.98 3.24
N GLY A 60 7.17 -0.23 2.38
CA GLY A 60 8.52 -0.58 2.00
C GLY A 60 9.47 -0.55 3.19
N ILE A 61 10.58 -1.27 3.03
CA ILE A 61 11.73 -1.11 3.92
C ILE A 61 12.40 0.17 3.45
N GLU A 62 12.53 1.16 4.32
CA GLU A 62 13.22 2.40 4.01
C GLU A 62 14.68 2.08 3.68
N THR A 63 15.03 2.21 2.40
CA THR A 63 16.38 1.94 1.87
C THR A 63 17.22 3.20 1.84
N GLU A 64 16.58 4.36 1.67
CA GLU A 64 17.23 5.67 1.68
C GLU A 64 16.42 6.68 2.50
N PRO A 65 17.08 7.64 3.17
CA PRO A 65 16.38 8.66 3.95
C PRO A 65 15.39 9.47 3.12
N GLY A 66 14.11 9.41 3.47
CA GLY A 66 13.05 10.18 2.81
C GLY A 66 12.40 9.50 1.61
N GLU A 67 12.90 8.34 1.18
CA GLU A 67 12.25 7.46 0.22
C GLU A 67 11.11 6.71 0.93
N ARG A 68 9.87 6.89 0.47
CA ARG A 68 8.71 6.29 1.14
C ARG A 68 7.88 5.51 0.15
N HIS A 69 7.69 4.23 0.45
CA HIS A 69 6.96 3.30 -0.40
C HIS A 69 5.76 2.73 0.32
N ILE A 70 4.68 2.59 -0.43
CA ILE A 70 3.57 1.73 -0.08
C ILE A 70 3.38 0.73 -1.23
N TYR A 71 3.51 -0.54 -0.91
CA TYR A 71 3.08 -1.61 -1.81
C TYR A 71 1.58 -1.78 -1.67
N VAL A 72 0.86 -1.68 -2.79
CA VAL A 72 -0.59 -1.89 -2.86
C VAL A 72 -0.87 -3.24 -3.50
N ILE A 73 -1.72 -4.06 -2.87
CA ILE A 73 -2.05 -5.39 -3.35
C ILE A 73 -3.54 -5.44 -3.68
N ALA A 74 -3.89 -5.59 -4.95
CA ALA A 74 -5.26 -5.85 -5.40
C ALA A 74 -5.48 -7.37 -5.50
N TYR A 75 -6.34 -7.92 -4.63
CA TYR A 75 -6.59 -9.35 -4.57
C TYR A 75 -7.72 -9.79 -5.51
N GLU A 76 -7.52 -10.93 -6.15
CA GLU A 76 -8.55 -11.66 -6.88
C GLU A 76 -9.33 -12.58 -5.93
N GLY A 77 -10.65 -12.42 -5.93
CA GLY A 77 -11.55 -13.24 -5.12
C GLY A 77 -11.35 -13.12 -3.60
N ALA A 78 -12.05 -13.97 -2.85
CA ALA A 78 -12.04 -13.91 -1.39
C ALA A 78 -10.79 -14.52 -0.74
N ARG A 79 -10.18 -15.51 -1.42
CA ARG A 79 -9.12 -16.38 -0.88
C ARG A 79 -7.72 -15.74 -0.86
N ARG A 80 -7.53 -14.57 -1.50
CA ARG A 80 -6.24 -13.86 -1.55
C ARG A 80 -5.10 -14.68 -2.15
N SER A 81 -5.44 -15.71 -2.95
CA SER A 81 -4.49 -16.64 -3.56
C SER A 81 -3.90 -16.13 -4.87
N SER A 82 -4.39 -15.01 -5.39
CA SER A 82 -3.85 -14.34 -6.57
C SER A 82 -4.22 -12.86 -6.54
N GLY A 83 -3.55 -12.08 -7.37
CA GLY A 83 -3.79 -10.65 -7.51
C GLY A 83 -2.68 -9.93 -8.24
N LYS A 84 -2.68 -8.61 -8.13
CA LYS A 84 -1.62 -7.73 -8.63
C LYS A 84 -1.04 -6.91 -7.49
N ILE A 85 0.29 -6.81 -7.44
CA ILE A 85 1.02 -5.89 -6.55
C ILE A 85 1.49 -4.68 -7.35
N PHE A 86 1.49 -3.52 -6.70
CA PHE A 86 1.98 -2.25 -7.21
C PHE A 86 3.02 -1.68 -6.26
N ASP A 87 4.14 -1.21 -6.80
CA ASP A 87 5.13 -0.41 -6.08
C ASP A 87 4.79 1.07 -6.26
N VAL A 88 4.46 1.74 -5.15
CA VAL A 88 4.01 3.13 -5.17
C VAL A 88 4.87 3.95 -4.22
N PHE A 89 5.58 4.92 -4.79
CA PHE A 89 6.27 5.92 -4.02
C PHE A 89 5.30 7.01 -3.60
N TYR A 90 5.49 7.59 -2.42
CA TYR A 90 4.67 8.70 -1.97
C TYR A 90 5.46 9.83 -1.33
N TYR A 91 5.11 11.06 -1.71
CA TYR A 91 5.78 12.27 -1.27
C TYR A 91 4.76 13.29 -0.78
N LYS A 92 5.01 13.89 0.37
CA LYS A 92 4.22 15.04 0.83
C LYS A 92 4.73 16.31 0.15
N LYS A 93 3.85 17.02 -0.56
CA LYS A 93 4.12 18.31 -1.19
C LYS A 93 3.13 19.35 -0.66
N GLY A 94 3.53 20.05 0.41
CA GLY A 94 2.64 20.93 1.15
C GLY A 94 1.47 20.15 1.76
N ARG A 95 0.23 20.54 1.40
CA ARG A 95 -0.99 19.84 1.86
C ARG A 95 -1.33 18.58 1.07
N LYS A 96 -0.72 18.39 -0.11
CA LYS A 96 -1.01 17.26 -1.00
C LYS A 96 -0.05 16.11 -0.80
N THR A 97 -0.49 14.90 -1.15
CA THR A 97 0.36 13.72 -1.30
C THR A 97 0.42 13.33 -2.78
N LEU A 98 1.63 13.31 -3.33
CA LEU A 98 1.90 12.73 -4.65
C LEU A 98 2.11 11.23 -4.47
N PHE A 99 1.38 10.42 -5.24
CA PHE A 99 1.64 8.99 -5.39
C PHE A 99 2.15 8.73 -6.80
N ASP A 100 3.25 7.98 -6.87
CA ASP A 100 3.96 7.68 -8.11
C ASP A 100 4.06 6.16 -8.28
N VAL A 101 3.28 5.60 -9.21
CA VAL A 101 3.19 4.15 -9.46
C VAL A 101 4.33 3.76 -10.39
N GLN A 102 5.31 3.05 -9.85
CA GLN A 102 6.56 2.76 -10.54
C GLN A 102 6.59 1.37 -11.18
N ASN A 103 5.92 0.39 -10.58
CA ASN A 103 6.02 -0.98 -11.01
C ASN A 103 4.76 -1.78 -10.65
N ASN A 104 4.51 -2.87 -11.36
CA ASN A 104 3.47 -3.82 -11.04
C ASN A 104 3.88 -5.26 -11.37
N ALA A 105 3.21 -6.22 -10.72
CA ALA A 105 3.34 -7.62 -11.07
C ALA A 105 2.11 -8.41 -10.65
N SER A 106 1.68 -9.33 -11.50
CA SER A 106 0.66 -10.33 -11.16
C SER A 106 1.28 -11.47 -10.38
N PHE A 107 0.60 -11.98 -9.37
CA PHE A 107 1.11 -13.05 -8.50
C PHE A 107 0.07 -14.13 -8.19
N LYS A 108 0.57 -15.30 -7.80
CA LYS A 108 -0.17 -16.39 -7.15
C LYS A 108 0.47 -16.69 -5.80
N TRP A 109 -0.35 -16.99 -4.80
CA TRP A 109 0.07 -17.31 -3.44
C TRP A 109 -0.56 -18.61 -2.96
N SER A 110 0.30 -19.58 -2.62
CA SER A 110 -0.10 -20.90 -2.09
C SER A 110 -0.13 -20.93 -0.55
N GLY A 111 -0.04 -19.78 0.12
CA GLY A 111 0.12 -19.67 1.58
C GLY A 111 1.58 -19.72 2.05
N LYS A 112 2.46 -20.45 1.35
CA LYS A 112 3.90 -20.51 1.65
C LYS A 112 4.76 -19.83 0.59
N LEU A 113 4.43 -20.07 -0.68
CA LEU A 113 5.19 -19.57 -1.82
C LEU A 113 4.36 -18.56 -2.60
N VAL A 114 5.01 -17.45 -2.96
CA VAL A 114 4.47 -16.44 -3.88
C VAL A 114 5.23 -16.59 -5.18
N ASP A 115 4.50 -16.79 -6.27
CA ASP A 115 5.05 -16.88 -7.63
C ASP A 115 4.51 -15.71 -8.45
N PHE A 116 5.38 -15.00 -9.15
CA PHE A 116 4.94 -14.00 -10.11
C PHE A 116 4.54 -14.68 -11.42
N VAL A 117 3.39 -14.28 -11.98
CA VAL A 117 2.89 -14.78 -13.26
C VAL A 117 3.82 -14.34 -14.39
N ASP A 118 4.21 -13.06 -14.34
CA ASP A 118 5.19 -12.44 -15.21
C ASP A 118 6.32 -11.87 -14.34
N THR A 119 7.56 -11.90 -14.84
CA THR A 119 8.69 -11.36 -14.09
C THR A 119 8.51 -9.85 -13.88
N PRO A 120 8.49 -9.35 -12.62
CA PRO A 120 8.41 -7.91 -12.36
C PRO A 120 9.58 -7.18 -13.00
N LEU A 121 9.35 -5.95 -13.47
CA LEU A 121 10.44 -5.12 -13.98
C LEU A 121 11.47 -4.85 -12.87
N GLY A 122 12.75 -4.85 -13.24
CA GLY A 122 13.87 -4.65 -12.30
C GLY A 122 14.63 -5.93 -11.96
N GLY A 123 15.62 -5.79 -11.08
CA GLY A 123 16.52 -6.88 -10.71
C GLY A 123 16.00 -7.77 -9.58
N VAL A 124 16.83 -8.73 -9.16
CA VAL A 124 16.57 -9.64 -8.02
C VAL A 124 16.18 -8.89 -6.75
N TRP A 125 16.76 -7.70 -6.54
CA TRP A 125 16.42 -6.83 -5.42
C TRP A 125 14.95 -6.41 -5.42
N THR A 126 14.46 -5.82 -6.51
CA THR A 126 13.06 -5.41 -6.69
C THR A 126 12.11 -6.59 -6.50
N GLN A 127 12.43 -7.74 -7.11
CA GLN A 127 11.61 -8.94 -7.00
C GLN A 127 11.53 -9.45 -5.54
N THR A 128 12.63 -9.41 -4.81
CA THR A 128 12.67 -9.80 -3.38
C THR A 128 11.81 -8.87 -2.53
N HIS A 129 11.83 -7.57 -2.81
CA HIS A 129 11.01 -6.59 -2.10
C HIS A 129 9.52 -6.80 -2.37
N LEU A 130 9.13 -7.01 -3.62
CA LEU A 130 7.73 -7.30 -3.99
C LEU A 130 7.25 -8.61 -3.35
N LEU A 131 8.05 -9.68 -3.37
CA LEU A 131 7.73 -10.95 -2.71
C LEU A 131 7.50 -10.76 -1.21
N THR A 132 8.41 -10.02 -0.56
CA THR A 132 8.33 -9.71 0.86
C THR A 132 7.07 -8.89 1.19
N ALA A 133 6.73 -7.93 0.33
CA ALA A 133 5.54 -7.11 0.48
C ALA A 133 4.24 -7.92 0.37
N VAL A 134 4.11 -8.79 -0.65
CA VAL A 134 2.95 -9.70 -0.79
C VAL A 134 2.80 -10.56 0.46
N LYS A 135 3.89 -11.17 0.93
CA LYS A 135 3.86 -11.99 2.16
C LYS A 135 3.42 -11.17 3.38
N ARG A 136 3.96 -9.97 3.58
CA ARG A 136 3.59 -9.10 4.72
C ARG A 136 2.14 -8.65 4.65
N ALA A 137 1.64 -8.30 3.47
CA ALA A 137 0.25 -7.89 3.26
C ALA A 137 -0.74 -9.04 3.41
N GLY A 138 -0.34 -10.27 3.06
CA GLY A 138 -1.18 -11.47 3.11
C GLY A 138 -1.74 -11.77 4.50
N TRP A 139 -0.99 -11.44 5.56
CA TRP A 139 -1.37 -11.64 6.96
C TRP A 139 -2.17 -10.47 7.58
N ARG A 140 -2.36 -9.38 6.84
CA ARG A 140 -3.06 -8.18 7.33
C ARG A 140 -4.54 -8.17 6.92
N PRO A 141 -5.39 -7.39 7.61
CA PRO A 141 -6.73 -7.09 7.13
C PRO A 141 -6.71 -6.48 5.73
N VAL A 142 -7.77 -6.72 4.97
CA VAL A 142 -7.96 -6.21 3.62
C VAL A 142 -9.09 -5.21 3.66
N THR A 143 -8.90 -4.08 2.99
CA THR A 143 -9.92 -3.05 2.84
C THR A 143 -10.67 -3.27 1.53
N GLN A 144 -11.99 -3.22 1.59
CA GLN A 144 -12.81 -3.23 0.39
C GLN A 144 -13.10 -1.80 -0.04
N PHE A 145 -12.75 -1.44 -1.27
CA PHE A 145 -13.09 -0.15 -1.84
C PHE A 145 -14.09 -0.31 -2.98
N SER A 146 -14.99 0.66 -3.09
CA SER A 146 -15.84 0.87 -4.26
C SER A 146 -15.00 1.52 -5.35
N VAL A 147 -15.03 0.95 -6.55
CA VAL A 147 -14.29 1.49 -7.71
C VAL A 147 -14.80 2.89 -8.06
N LYS A 148 -16.11 3.12 -7.92
CA LYS A 148 -16.73 4.44 -8.09
C LYS A 148 -16.17 5.46 -7.11
N ASP A 149 -15.94 5.08 -5.85
CA ASP A 149 -15.41 5.99 -4.84
C ASP A 149 -13.94 6.28 -5.06
N LEU A 150 -13.14 5.28 -5.43
CA LEU A 150 -11.74 5.48 -5.81
C LEU A 150 -11.59 6.37 -7.06
N SER A 151 -12.57 6.38 -7.96
CA SER A 151 -12.52 7.20 -9.18
C SER A 151 -12.96 8.65 -8.97
N LYS A 152 -13.48 9.00 -7.78
CA LYS A 152 -13.89 10.38 -7.49
C LYS A 152 -12.67 11.29 -7.39
N PRO A 153 -12.74 12.54 -7.90
CA PRO A 153 -11.67 13.51 -7.73
C PRO A 153 -11.27 13.68 -6.26
N ASN A 154 -9.97 13.63 -5.97
CA ASN A 154 -9.43 13.87 -4.65
C ASN A 154 -8.46 15.06 -4.68
N PRO A 155 -8.83 16.23 -4.11
CA PRO A 155 -8.01 17.44 -4.21
C PRO A 155 -6.68 17.37 -3.45
N ASP A 156 -6.57 16.46 -2.48
CA ASP A 156 -5.40 16.27 -1.62
C ASP A 156 -4.40 15.26 -2.21
N VAL A 157 -4.75 14.62 -3.33
CA VAL A 157 -3.94 13.61 -4.00
C VAL A 157 -3.47 14.13 -5.36
N THR A 158 -2.26 13.75 -5.74
CA THR A 158 -1.75 13.90 -7.10
C THR A 158 -1.24 12.55 -7.55
N CYS A 159 -1.57 12.16 -8.78
CA CYS A 159 -1.24 10.86 -9.32
C CYS A 159 -0.22 10.97 -10.45
N ARG A 160 0.63 9.96 -10.54
CA ARG A 160 1.51 9.69 -11.67
C ARG A 160 1.67 8.18 -11.80
N SER A 161 1.69 7.69 -13.03
CA SER A 161 1.94 6.28 -13.33
C SER A 161 2.99 6.12 -14.42
N TYR A 162 3.90 5.17 -14.22
CA TYR A 162 4.84 4.67 -15.25
C TYR A 162 4.54 3.23 -15.65
N VAL A 163 3.42 2.68 -15.17
CA VAL A 163 2.92 1.37 -15.57
C VAL A 163 1.73 1.56 -16.50
N ASN A 164 1.68 0.76 -17.57
CA ASN A 164 0.54 0.74 -18.49
C ASN A 164 -0.68 0.05 -17.85
N GLY A 165 -1.88 0.43 -18.30
CA GLY A 165 -3.09 -0.40 -18.23
C GLY A 165 -3.38 -1.18 -19.51
#